data_AF-A0AAV2BIA5-F1
#
_entry.id   AF-A0AAV2BIA5-F1
#
_cell.length_a   1.000
_cell.length_b   1.000
_cell.length_c   1.000
_cell.angle_alpha   90.00
_cell.angle_beta   90.00
_cell.angle_gamma   90.00
#
_symmetry.space_group_name_H-M   'P 1'
#
loop_
_entity.id
_entity.type
_entity.pdbx_description
1 polymer ?
#
loop_
_entity_poly.entity_id
_entity_poly.type
_entity_poly.pdbx_seq_one_letter_code
_entity_poly.pdbx_strand_id
1 'polypeptide(L)'
;MAVMSSVVFYIIPALLGRAYDMKNDTVGPDIFRVEDTKNARVIPKYMTTCEYKVVSELSEATDFLDVSGKLSLKLKSGNINLEGTGNYLKETKSFRNKVDLLVKVHYETIIKTLPSEIKPMSEWPDMVKNTGMTHYIRSITYGGDLIASLRFTTKNEEDKETIKGTIAGELNSESGSFGGGLKGGLEKVREKIGDTANLDINYYATVPLGNEVPRTLDGLVELVQKFPEDAKAVNDGYGVPLTMEIFSLEGLDKNVRTYWQTLALKDEMDVLDEEYSDVRNAKQRLSDWMQTMPPNLPKEQNDKIGEFATKLDKIDRIFGEVIANLNLSAEATGDQFKPAFEAYQGDREVSIPNLYVKDLSKLKKEVLDGTPSIEADFGGSHYTHWGTDQCPSETKLVFGGVMSTTDRSSIGSSQYTCLPKDKQFPSGEKSSEDIEDYPQVQQVAFVSRKQGADQKKKTIKCASCRVPGKSTTTMLTAKTECPSGWKKQYQGVLISTDYQQVRGELVCVDTSQSFEEVSINSEELTVVTEVSPKCGNYPCEGGVKETTALSCVVCSITKKSDSVADFLVL
;
A
#
# COMPACT_ATOMS: atom_id res chain seq x y z
N MET A 1 -29.53 -37.94 4.87
CA MET A 1 -29.00 -39.20 4.30
C MET A 1 -27.51 -39.20 4.61
N ALA A 2 -27.03 -40.11 5.45
CA ALA A 2 -25.63 -40.08 5.91
C ALA A 2 -24.69 -40.46 4.76
N VAL A 3 -23.66 -39.67 4.51
CA VAL A 3 -22.67 -39.92 3.45
C VAL A 3 -21.72 -41.00 3.97
N MET A 4 -21.72 -42.19 3.37
CA MET A 4 -20.94 -43.34 3.88
C MET A 4 -19.42 -43.22 3.71
N SER A 5 -18.96 -42.30 2.85
CA SER A 5 -17.55 -42.00 2.65
C SER A 5 -17.29 -40.50 2.49
N SER A 6 -16.07 -40.08 2.82
CA SER A 6 -15.62 -38.70 2.68
C SER A 6 -14.22 -38.68 2.06
N VAL A 7 -13.93 -37.68 1.25
CA VAL A 7 -12.57 -37.42 0.75
C VAL A 7 -11.93 -36.36 1.63
N VAL A 8 -10.73 -36.64 2.13
CA VAL A 8 -9.95 -35.73 2.98
C VAL A 8 -8.52 -35.64 2.47
N PHE A 9 -7.80 -34.59 2.86
CA PHE A 9 -6.37 -34.45 2.56
C PHE A 9 -5.59 -35.63 3.15
N TYR A 10 -4.56 -36.07 2.44
CA TYR A 10 -3.68 -37.13 2.94
C TYR A 10 -2.88 -36.64 4.16
N ILE A 11 -2.79 -37.47 5.21
CA ILE A 11 -1.96 -37.21 6.39
C ILE A 11 -0.98 -38.36 6.63
N ILE A 12 0.18 -38.08 7.22
CA ILE A 12 1.17 -39.12 7.52
C ILE A 12 0.90 -39.68 8.94
N PRO A 13 0.94 -41.00 9.19
CA PRO A 13 1.19 -42.11 8.26
C PRO A 13 -0.10 -42.85 7.80
N ALA A 14 -0.89 -42.25 6.91
CA ALA A 14 -2.10 -42.87 6.35
C ALA A 14 -1.74 -43.98 5.34
N LEU A 15 -2.19 -45.20 5.61
CA LEU A 15 -2.05 -46.35 4.72
C LEU A 15 -3.42 -46.98 4.48
N LEU A 16 -3.57 -47.65 3.34
CA LEU A 16 -4.77 -48.39 3.02
C LEU A 16 -5.11 -49.37 4.14
N GLY A 17 -6.37 -49.39 4.54
CA GLY A 17 -6.90 -50.30 5.54
C GLY A 17 -6.65 -49.89 6.99
N ARG A 18 -6.04 -48.74 7.26
CA ARG A 18 -5.89 -48.22 8.62
C ARG A 18 -7.14 -47.49 9.11
N ALA A 19 -7.36 -47.56 10.41
CA ALA A 19 -8.38 -46.77 11.09
C ALA A 19 -8.05 -45.26 11.00
N TYR A 20 -9.08 -44.43 11.03
CA TYR A 20 -8.98 -42.97 10.98
C TYR A 20 -9.95 -42.32 11.96
N ASP A 21 -9.45 -41.35 12.72
CA ASP A 21 -10.23 -40.48 13.57
C ASP A 21 -10.50 -39.16 12.83
N MET A 22 -11.73 -39.03 12.32
CA MET A 22 -12.19 -37.83 11.61
C MET A 22 -12.37 -36.61 12.52
N LYS A 23 -12.36 -36.77 13.86
CA LYS A 23 -12.39 -35.64 14.80
C LYS A 23 -11.04 -34.98 14.93
N ASN A 24 -9.98 -35.77 15.12
CA ASN A 24 -8.66 -35.26 15.44
C ASN A 24 -7.69 -35.30 14.26
N ASP A 25 -8.12 -35.85 13.13
CA ASP A 25 -7.29 -36.05 11.95
C ASP A 25 -6.07 -36.94 12.30
N THR A 26 -6.33 -38.09 12.92
CA THR A 26 -5.26 -39.04 13.35
C THR A 26 -5.46 -40.43 12.75
N VAL A 27 -4.35 -41.11 12.49
CA VAL A 27 -4.33 -42.45 11.92
C VAL A 27 -4.16 -43.49 13.03
N GLY A 28 -5.06 -44.47 13.06
CA GLY A 28 -5.08 -45.54 14.05
C GLY A 28 -4.44 -46.84 13.56
N PRO A 29 -4.79 -47.99 14.18
CA PRO A 29 -4.20 -49.28 13.83
C PRO A 29 -4.70 -49.79 12.47
N ASP A 30 -4.02 -50.82 11.93
CA ASP A 30 -4.47 -51.55 10.75
C ASP A 30 -5.75 -52.33 11.05
N ILE A 31 -6.79 -52.12 10.25
CA ILE A 31 -8.07 -52.86 10.33
C ILE A 31 -8.07 -54.02 9.32
N PHE A 32 -7.33 -53.86 8.23
CA PHE A 32 -7.11 -54.87 7.20
C PHE A 32 -5.66 -55.35 7.26
N ARG A 33 -5.41 -56.61 6.85
CA ARG A 33 -4.06 -57.15 6.86
C ARG A 33 -3.20 -56.46 5.82
N VAL A 34 -1.91 -56.28 6.13
CA VAL A 34 -0.96 -55.64 5.21
C VAL A 34 -0.80 -56.44 3.92
N GLU A 35 -0.95 -57.77 3.95
CA GLU A 35 -0.94 -58.60 2.75
C GLU A 35 -2.12 -58.29 1.82
N ASP A 36 -3.28 -57.98 2.38
CA ASP A 36 -4.49 -57.66 1.64
C ASP A 36 -4.40 -56.27 0.98
N THR A 37 -3.69 -55.33 1.63
CA THR A 37 -3.46 -53.97 1.10
C THR A 37 -2.43 -53.95 -0.02
N LYS A 38 -1.53 -54.94 -0.10
CA LYS A 38 -0.58 -55.11 -1.23
C LYS A 38 -1.27 -55.46 -2.54
N ASN A 39 -2.43 -56.11 -2.49
CA ASN A 39 -3.25 -56.46 -3.66
C ASN A 39 -4.31 -55.40 -3.98
N ALA A 40 -4.12 -54.16 -3.51
CA ALA A 40 -5.03 -53.06 -3.79
C ALA A 40 -5.25 -52.89 -5.30
N ARG A 41 -6.50 -52.60 -5.69
CA ARG A 41 -6.84 -52.31 -7.07
C ARG A 41 -6.27 -50.94 -7.44
N VAL A 42 -5.48 -50.91 -8.51
CA VAL A 42 -4.94 -49.68 -9.09
C VAL A 42 -5.86 -49.22 -10.23
N ILE A 43 -6.40 -48.02 -10.11
CA ILE A 43 -7.26 -47.40 -11.12
C ILE A 43 -6.48 -46.23 -11.72
N PRO A 44 -6.10 -46.28 -13.01
CA PRO A 44 -5.46 -45.14 -13.67
C PRO A 44 -6.36 -43.91 -13.67
N LYS A 45 -5.80 -42.76 -13.30
CA LYS A 45 -6.38 -41.42 -13.41
C LYS A 45 -5.47 -40.60 -14.32
N TYR A 46 -6.05 -39.87 -15.26
CA TYR A 46 -5.29 -38.94 -16.10
C TYR A 46 -6.01 -37.59 -16.09
N MET A 47 -6.27 -37.09 -14.88
CA MET A 47 -6.91 -35.80 -14.69
C MET A 47 -5.84 -34.76 -14.44
N THR A 48 -5.81 -33.71 -15.26
CA THR A 48 -4.99 -32.53 -15.03
C THR A 48 -5.93 -31.34 -15.05
N THR A 49 -6.04 -30.64 -13.94
CA THR A 49 -6.66 -29.32 -13.92
C THR A 49 -5.57 -28.29 -13.73
N CYS A 50 -5.69 -27.20 -14.49
CA CYS A 50 -4.78 -26.09 -14.38
C CYS A 50 -5.65 -24.84 -14.36
N GLU A 51 -5.59 -24.10 -13.27
CA GLU A 51 -6.48 -22.98 -12.99
C GLU A 51 -5.65 -21.81 -12.47
N TYR A 52 -6.18 -20.61 -12.59
CA TYR A 52 -5.60 -19.44 -11.96
C TYR A 52 -6.67 -18.62 -11.24
N LYS A 53 -6.23 -17.84 -10.25
CA LYS A 53 -7.04 -16.82 -9.58
C LYS A 53 -6.19 -15.65 -9.10
N VAL A 54 -6.70 -14.44 -9.27
CA VAL A 54 -6.17 -13.23 -8.64
C VAL A 54 -6.63 -13.20 -7.19
N VAL A 55 -5.69 -13.14 -6.26
CA VAL A 55 -5.96 -13.11 -4.83
C VAL A 55 -5.26 -11.93 -4.17
N SER A 56 -5.99 -11.26 -3.30
CA SER A 56 -5.63 -10.04 -2.59
C SER A 56 -5.99 -10.12 -1.10
N GLU A 57 -6.57 -11.24 -0.69
CA GLU A 57 -7.00 -11.57 0.66
C GLU A 57 -6.79 -13.06 0.94
N LEU A 58 -6.62 -13.42 2.21
CA LEU A 58 -6.36 -14.81 2.60
C LEU A 58 -7.55 -15.72 2.32
N SER A 59 -8.79 -15.22 2.45
CA SER A 59 -10.01 -15.95 2.09
C SER A 59 -10.03 -16.34 0.61
N GLU A 60 -9.75 -15.38 -0.29
CA GLU A 60 -9.74 -15.63 -1.73
C GLU A 60 -8.74 -16.75 -2.10
N ALA A 61 -7.61 -16.80 -1.40
CA ALA A 61 -6.58 -17.83 -1.54
C ALA A 61 -6.99 -19.18 -0.93
N THR A 62 -7.57 -19.22 0.27
CA THR A 62 -8.03 -20.48 0.88
C THR A 62 -9.12 -21.13 0.02
N ASP A 63 -10.06 -20.34 -0.49
CA ASP A 63 -11.15 -20.82 -1.33
C ASP A 63 -10.61 -21.44 -2.63
N PHE A 64 -9.62 -20.80 -3.26
CA PHE A 64 -9.02 -21.29 -4.50
C PHE A 64 -8.22 -22.58 -4.32
N LEU A 65 -7.62 -22.74 -3.15
CA LEU A 65 -6.81 -23.90 -2.82
C LEU A 65 -7.64 -25.05 -2.21
N ASP A 66 -8.97 -24.96 -2.27
CA ASP A 66 -9.92 -25.92 -1.68
C ASP A 66 -9.70 -26.14 -0.18
N VAL A 67 -9.22 -25.11 0.53
CA VAL A 67 -9.04 -25.13 1.98
C VAL A 67 -10.32 -24.58 2.62
N SER A 68 -11.18 -25.47 3.11
CA SER A 68 -12.50 -25.13 3.67
C SER A 68 -12.72 -25.68 5.08
N GLY A 69 -13.82 -25.25 5.71
CA GLY A 69 -14.27 -25.72 7.02
C GLY A 69 -13.22 -25.61 8.13
N LYS A 70 -13.01 -26.70 8.88
CA LYS A 70 -12.11 -26.74 10.05
C LYS A 70 -10.68 -26.31 9.70
N LEU A 71 -10.21 -26.67 8.51
CA LEU A 71 -8.84 -26.40 8.08
C LEU A 71 -8.64 -24.90 7.82
N SER A 72 -9.59 -24.26 7.14
CA SER A 72 -9.60 -22.81 6.90
C SER A 72 -9.63 -22.03 8.23
N LEU A 73 -10.55 -22.40 9.13
CA LEU A 73 -10.70 -21.76 10.45
C LEU A 73 -9.43 -21.85 11.30
N LYS A 74 -8.81 -23.03 11.33
CA LYS A 74 -7.54 -23.25 12.03
C LYS A 74 -6.36 -22.47 11.40
N LEU A 75 -6.38 -22.27 10.08
CA LEU A 75 -5.37 -21.49 9.37
C LEU A 75 -5.51 -19.99 9.66
N LYS A 76 -6.74 -19.46 9.62
CA LYS A 76 -7.06 -18.05 9.93
C LYS A 76 -6.77 -17.71 11.39
N SER A 77 -6.94 -18.67 12.31
CA SER A 77 -6.59 -18.53 13.74
C SER A 77 -5.09 -18.73 14.04
N GLY A 78 -4.26 -19.14 13.06
CA GLY A 78 -2.81 -19.29 13.22
C GLY A 78 -2.35 -20.61 13.86
N ASN A 79 -3.21 -21.62 13.97
CA ASN A 79 -2.98 -22.85 14.75
C ASN A 79 -2.56 -24.07 13.92
N ILE A 80 -1.84 -23.91 12.80
CA ILE A 80 -1.51 -25.02 11.89
C ILE A 80 -0.05 -25.02 11.40
N ASN A 81 0.50 -26.24 11.27
CA ASN A 81 1.62 -26.57 10.39
C ASN A 81 1.08 -27.36 9.17
N LEU A 82 1.15 -26.79 7.97
CA LEU A 82 0.91 -27.50 6.71
C LEU A 82 2.23 -27.70 5.95
N GLU A 83 2.27 -28.75 5.14
CA GLU A 83 3.30 -29.00 4.13
C GLU A 83 2.68 -28.87 2.71
N GLY A 84 3.50 -28.73 1.68
CA GLY A 84 3.04 -28.65 0.29
C GLY A 84 2.27 -27.36 -0.02
N THR A 85 1.03 -27.46 -0.51
CA THR A 85 0.17 -26.32 -0.87
C THR A 85 -0.07 -25.35 0.29
N GLY A 86 -0.06 -25.87 1.52
CA GLY A 86 -0.18 -25.03 2.70
C GLY A 86 1.07 -24.21 3.04
N ASN A 87 2.23 -24.47 2.43
CA ASN A 87 3.42 -23.62 2.58
C ASN A 87 3.16 -22.22 2.02
N TYR A 88 2.43 -22.11 0.91
CA TYR A 88 2.01 -20.82 0.36
C TYR A 88 1.17 -20.02 1.39
N LEU A 89 0.16 -20.66 1.97
CA LEU A 89 -0.73 -20.02 2.94
C LEU A 89 0.00 -19.68 4.25
N LYS A 90 1.01 -20.46 4.63
CA LYS A 90 1.87 -20.20 5.80
C LYS A 90 2.81 -19.01 5.58
N GLU A 91 3.41 -18.90 4.40
CA GLU A 91 4.28 -17.79 4.03
C GLU A 91 3.48 -16.50 3.80
N THR A 92 2.25 -16.63 3.30
CA THR A 92 1.39 -15.52 2.93
C THR A 92 0.41 -15.18 4.06
N LYS A 93 0.97 -14.69 5.17
CA LYS A 93 0.18 -14.28 6.35
C LYS A 93 -0.63 -13.00 6.18
N SER A 94 -0.28 -12.19 5.18
CA SER A 94 -0.94 -10.91 4.88
C SER A 94 -0.72 -10.52 3.42
N PHE A 95 -1.77 -9.99 2.80
CA PHE A 95 -1.79 -9.44 1.44
C PHE A 95 -1.68 -7.92 1.42
N ARG A 96 -1.07 -7.34 2.45
CA ARG A 96 -0.83 -5.90 2.52
C ARG A 96 0.06 -5.45 1.36
N ASN A 97 -0.40 -4.47 0.57
CA ASN A 97 0.28 -4.01 -0.65
C ASN A 97 0.70 -5.16 -1.58
N LYS A 98 -0.01 -6.29 -1.56
CA LYS A 98 0.32 -7.49 -2.34
C LYS A 98 -0.90 -7.98 -3.08
N VAL A 99 -0.70 -8.31 -4.34
CA VAL A 99 -1.65 -9.06 -5.16
C VAL A 99 -0.90 -10.28 -5.68
N ASP A 100 -1.44 -11.46 -5.46
CA ASP A 100 -0.89 -12.67 -6.04
C ASP A 100 -1.80 -13.13 -7.18
N LEU A 101 -1.24 -13.44 -8.33
CA LEU A 101 -1.90 -14.30 -9.30
C LEU A 101 -1.44 -15.73 -9.00
N LEU A 102 -2.34 -16.53 -8.45
CA LEU A 102 -2.09 -17.94 -8.16
C LEU A 102 -2.41 -18.78 -9.38
N VAL A 103 -1.52 -19.70 -9.70
CA VAL A 103 -1.72 -20.75 -10.69
C VAL A 103 -1.65 -22.07 -9.95
N LYS A 104 -2.73 -22.85 -10.00
CA LYS A 104 -2.83 -24.18 -9.39
C LYS A 104 -2.85 -25.23 -10.49
N VAL A 105 -1.91 -26.16 -10.44
CA VAL A 105 -1.91 -27.39 -11.24
C VAL A 105 -2.21 -28.54 -10.29
N HIS A 106 -3.29 -29.26 -10.55
CA HIS A 106 -3.64 -30.48 -9.84
C HIS A 106 -3.58 -31.64 -10.84
N TYR A 107 -2.69 -32.58 -10.58
CA TYR A 107 -2.46 -33.72 -11.45
C TYR A 107 -2.67 -35.03 -10.70
N GLU A 108 -3.63 -35.85 -11.13
CA GLU A 108 -3.87 -37.18 -10.59
C GLU A 108 -3.35 -38.27 -11.54
N THR A 109 -2.66 -39.28 -10.99
CA THR A 109 -2.06 -40.39 -11.75
C THR A 109 -2.79 -41.71 -11.55
N ILE A 110 -3.08 -42.08 -10.30
CA ILE A 110 -3.73 -43.33 -9.95
C ILE A 110 -4.54 -43.18 -8.66
N ILE A 111 -5.52 -44.07 -8.50
CA ILE A 111 -6.14 -44.35 -7.20
C ILE A 111 -5.77 -45.78 -6.82
N LYS A 112 -5.19 -45.97 -5.64
CA LYS A 112 -5.09 -47.31 -5.01
C LYS A 112 -6.27 -47.47 -4.08
N THR A 113 -7.08 -48.50 -4.28
CA THR A 113 -8.29 -48.73 -3.48
C THR A 113 -8.36 -50.17 -2.99
N LEU A 114 -8.85 -50.34 -1.77
CA LEU A 114 -9.17 -51.66 -1.21
C LEU A 114 -10.39 -52.25 -1.93
N PRO A 115 -10.25 -53.44 -2.55
CA PRO A 115 -11.37 -54.16 -3.13
C PRO A 115 -12.45 -54.46 -2.09
N SER A 116 -13.72 -54.36 -2.49
CA SER A 116 -14.87 -54.55 -1.60
C SER A 116 -14.97 -55.97 -1.03
N GLU A 117 -14.32 -56.95 -1.65
CA GLU A 117 -14.39 -58.36 -1.24
C GLU A 117 -13.49 -58.68 -0.04
N ILE A 118 -12.52 -57.81 0.26
CA ILE A 118 -11.59 -57.99 1.37
C ILE A 118 -12.33 -57.73 2.69
N LYS A 119 -12.18 -58.66 3.63
CA LYS A 119 -12.77 -58.55 4.97
C LYS A 119 -11.76 -57.98 5.97
N PRO A 120 -12.22 -57.17 6.94
CA PRO A 120 -11.35 -56.71 8.01
C PRO A 120 -10.94 -57.86 8.94
N MET A 121 -9.88 -57.68 9.72
CA MET A 121 -9.39 -58.67 10.69
C MET A 121 -10.40 -58.88 11.81
N SER A 122 -10.71 -60.11 12.22
CA SER A 122 -11.74 -60.41 13.23
C SER A 122 -11.66 -59.59 14.53
N GLU A 123 -10.45 -59.25 14.95
CA GLU A 123 -10.08 -58.51 16.15
C GLU A 123 -10.16 -56.97 16.00
N TRP A 124 -10.42 -56.45 14.80
CA TRP A 124 -10.49 -55.01 14.55
C TRP A 124 -11.45 -54.25 15.48
N PRO A 125 -12.64 -54.76 15.86
CA PRO A 125 -13.57 -54.01 16.71
C PRO A 125 -12.98 -53.74 18.10
N ASP A 126 -12.24 -54.69 18.66
CA ASP A 126 -11.56 -54.53 19.95
C ASP A 126 -10.40 -53.54 19.85
N MET A 127 -9.71 -53.50 18.70
CA MET A 127 -8.60 -52.57 18.45
C MET A 127 -9.04 -51.11 18.37
N VAL A 128 -10.26 -50.85 17.90
CA VAL A 128 -10.80 -49.47 17.80
C VAL A 128 -11.68 -49.09 18.99
N LYS A 129 -12.01 -50.04 19.87
CA LYS A 129 -12.84 -49.79 21.04
C LYS A 129 -12.24 -48.72 21.93
N ASN A 130 -13.03 -47.69 22.25
CA ASN A 130 -12.62 -46.53 23.07
C ASN A 130 -11.45 -45.70 22.51
N THR A 131 -11.04 -45.88 21.25
CA THR A 131 -9.93 -45.13 20.64
C THR A 131 -10.34 -43.83 19.96
N GLY A 132 -11.65 -43.62 19.72
CA GLY A 132 -12.15 -42.49 18.94
C GLY A 132 -12.12 -42.69 17.42
N MET A 133 -11.58 -43.82 16.94
CA MET A 133 -11.56 -44.17 15.52
C MET A 133 -12.97 -44.40 14.97
N THR A 134 -13.24 -43.81 13.82
CA THR A 134 -14.61 -43.73 13.26
C THR A 134 -14.69 -44.16 11.81
N HIS A 135 -13.57 -44.08 11.09
CA HIS A 135 -13.47 -44.45 9.68
C HIS A 135 -12.29 -45.40 9.45
N TYR A 136 -12.19 -45.96 8.25
CA TYR A 136 -10.97 -46.58 7.73
C TYR A 136 -10.62 -46.00 6.37
N ILE A 137 -9.33 -45.98 6.05
CA ILE A 137 -8.82 -45.48 4.78
C ILE A 137 -9.03 -46.56 3.71
N ARG A 138 -9.91 -46.30 2.75
CA ARG A 138 -10.24 -47.26 1.70
C ARG A 138 -9.49 -46.99 0.40
N SER A 139 -9.35 -45.71 0.04
CA SER A 139 -8.71 -45.31 -1.21
C SER A 139 -7.70 -44.21 -0.95
N ILE A 140 -6.60 -44.21 -1.69
CA ILE A 140 -5.61 -43.13 -1.72
C ILE A 140 -5.42 -42.72 -3.17
N THR A 141 -5.63 -41.43 -3.44
CA THR A 141 -5.37 -40.81 -4.73
C THR A 141 -3.94 -40.28 -4.74
N TYR A 142 -3.19 -40.64 -5.78
CA TYR A 142 -1.81 -40.22 -5.97
C TYR A 142 -1.69 -39.25 -7.15
N GLY A 143 -0.66 -38.42 -7.10
CA GLY A 143 -0.39 -37.44 -8.14
C GLY A 143 0.61 -36.38 -7.70
N GLY A 144 0.39 -35.15 -8.14
CA GLY A 144 1.14 -33.98 -7.72
C GLY A 144 0.30 -32.71 -7.80
N ASP A 145 0.48 -31.85 -6.81
CA ASP A 145 0.04 -30.45 -6.82
C ASP A 145 1.22 -29.49 -6.99
N LEU A 146 1.01 -28.46 -7.80
CA LEU A 146 1.88 -27.28 -7.95
C LEU A 146 1.04 -26.01 -7.77
N ILE A 147 1.53 -25.12 -6.91
CA ILE A 147 1.08 -23.73 -6.84
C ILE A 147 2.23 -22.85 -7.29
N ALA A 148 2.00 -22.03 -8.31
CA ALA A 148 2.86 -20.91 -8.63
C ALA A 148 2.19 -19.61 -8.19
N SER A 149 2.89 -18.78 -7.43
CA SER A 149 2.45 -17.46 -6.98
C SER A 149 3.26 -16.40 -7.71
N LEU A 150 2.59 -15.65 -8.59
CA LEU A 150 3.13 -14.43 -9.19
C LEU A 150 2.71 -13.28 -8.28
N ARG A 151 3.63 -12.85 -7.43
CA ARG A 151 3.39 -11.84 -6.40
C ARG A 151 3.78 -10.47 -6.91
N PHE A 152 2.80 -9.60 -7.02
CA PHE A 152 2.95 -8.18 -7.29
C PHE A 152 2.97 -7.43 -5.96
N THR A 153 4.11 -6.85 -5.60
CA THR A 153 4.26 -6.02 -4.40
C THR A 153 4.24 -4.55 -4.78
N THR A 154 3.24 -3.81 -4.28
CA THR A 154 3.02 -2.39 -4.57
C THR A 154 3.55 -1.49 -3.45
N LYS A 155 3.62 -0.18 -3.73
CA LYS A 155 4.03 0.82 -2.73
C LYS A 155 2.87 1.22 -1.81
N ASN A 156 1.65 1.24 -2.33
CA ASN A 156 0.44 1.67 -1.65
C ASN A 156 -0.78 0.86 -2.11
N GLU A 157 -1.93 1.10 -1.46
CA GLU A 157 -3.18 0.39 -1.75
C GLU A 157 -3.88 0.88 -3.04
N GLU A 158 -3.63 2.11 -3.50
CA GLU A 158 -4.19 2.60 -4.78
C GLU A 158 -3.55 1.86 -5.97
N ASP A 159 -2.23 1.71 -5.92
CA ASP A 159 -1.47 0.88 -6.84
C ASP A 159 -1.99 -0.57 -6.77
N LYS A 160 -2.25 -1.11 -5.57
CA LYS A 160 -2.77 -2.48 -5.40
C LYS A 160 -4.08 -2.70 -6.16
N GLU A 161 -5.04 -1.79 -6.03
CA GLU A 161 -6.31 -1.84 -6.79
C GLU A 161 -6.08 -1.67 -8.30
N THR A 162 -5.14 -0.81 -8.70
CA THR A 162 -4.75 -0.61 -10.10
C THR A 162 -4.15 -1.89 -10.70
N ILE A 163 -3.28 -2.58 -9.96
CA ILE A 163 -2.70 -3.88 -10.36
C ILE A 163 -3.82 -4.92 -10.48
N LYS A 164 -4.72 -5.03 -9.49
CA LYS A 164 -5.85 -5.97 -9.53
C LYS A 164 -6.71 -5.74 -10.77
N GLY A 165 -7.08 -4.49 -11.05
CA GLY A 165 -7.84 -4.12 -12.24
C GLY A 165 -7.10 -4.38 -13.55
N THR A 166 -5.78 -4.17 -13.58
CA THR A 166 -4.94 -4.46 -14.75
C THR A 166 -4.90 -5.95 -15.05
N ILE A 167 -4.68 -6.79 -14.04
CA ILE A 167 -4.65 -8.26 -14.21
C ILE A 167 -6.01 -8.76 -14.69
N ALA A 168 -7.10 -8.34 -14.04
CA ALA A 168 -8.46 -8.74 -14.42
C ALA A 168 -8.80 -8.31 -15.87
N GLY A 169 -8.40 -7.10 -16.26
CA GLY A 169 -8.63 -6.57 -17.61
C GLY A 169 -7.86 -7.31 -18.70
N GLU A 170 -6.60 -7.65 -18.48
CA GLU A 170 -5.77 -8.33 -19.48
C GLU A 170 -6.04 -9.83 -19.58
N LEU A 171 -6.40 -10.48 -18.47
CA LEU A 171 -6.77 -11.89 -18.44
C LEU A 171 -8.25 -12.11 -18.79
N ASN A 172 -9.03 -11.04 -18.93
CA ASN A 172 -10.49 -11.03 -19.14
C ASN A 172 -11.31 -11.72 -18.03
N SER A 173 -10.69 -12.02 -16.88
CA SER A 173 -11.31 -12.62 -15.71
C SER A 173 -10.36 -12.60 -14.51
N GLU A 174 -10.92 -12.60 -13.30
CA GLU A 174 -10.15 -12.78 -12.06
C GLU A 174 -9.82 -14.25 -11.76
N SER A 175 -10.43 -15.20 -12.48
CA SER A 175 -10.12 -16.62 -12.40
C SER A 175 -10.42 -17.34 -13.73
N GLY A 176 -9.78 -18.47 -13.97
CA GLY A 176 -10.08 -19.28 -15.16
C GLY A 176 -9.14 -20.47 -15.34
N SER A 177 -9.34 -21.22 -16.43
CA SER A 177 -8.42 -22.30 -16.80
C SER A 177 -7.10 -21.73 -17.34
N PHE A 178 -6.00 -22.33 -16.94
CA PHE A 178 -4.67 -21.98 -17.40
C PHE A 178 -4.42 -22.61 -18.77
N GLY A 179 -4.13 -21.78 -19.79
CA GLY A 179 -3.95 -22.22 -21.17
C GLY A 179 -3.13 -21.24 -22.01
N GLY A 180 -2.95 -21.53 -23.31
CA GLY A 180 -2.03 -20.81 -24.20
C GLY A 180 -2.29 -19.30 -24.37
N GLY A 181 -3.50 -18.81 -24.08
CA GLY A 181 -3.82 -17.37 -24.10
C GLY A 181 -3.28 -16.59 -22.90
N LEU A 182 -2.97 -17.26 -21.79
CA LEU A 182 -2.56 -16.60 -20.55
C LEU A 182 -1.16 -15.99 -20.65
N LYS A 183 -0.24 -16.62 -21.40
CA LYS A 183 1.10 -16.08 -21.64
C LYS A 183 1.05 -14.66 -22.23
N GLY A 184 0.21 -14.47 -23.25
CA GLY A 184 0.02 -13.15 -23.88
C GLY A 184 -0.61 -12.14 -22.92
N GLY A 185 -1.54 -12.57 -22.07
CA GLY A 185 -2.12 -11.74 -21.02
C GLY A 185 -1.10 -11.33 -19.95
N LEU A 186 -0.29 -12.28 -19.48
CA LEU A 186 0.76 -12.06 -18.48
C LEU A 186 1.85 -11.09 -18.97
N GLU A 187 2.26 -11.18 -20.23
CA GLU A 187 3.21 -10.23 -20.81
C GLU A 187 2.63 -8.81 -20.89
N LYS A 188 1.36 -8.67 -21.29
CA LYS A 188 0.69 -7.36 -21.27
C LYS A 188 0.50 -6.80 -19.86
N VAL A 189 0.19 -7.66 -18.90
CA VAL A 189 0.14 -7.31 -17.47
C VAL A 189 1.50 -6.76 -17.05
N ARG A 190 2.59 -7.47 -17.34
CA ARG A 190 3.94 -7.02 -17.02
C ARG A 190 4.29 -5.69 -17.68
N GLU A 191 3.96 -5.51 -18.96
CA GLU A 191 4.20 -4.28 -19.72
C GLU A 191 3.44 -3.09 -19.13
N LYS A 192 2.16 -3.28 -18.78
CA LYS A 192 1.32 -2.22 -18.20
C LYS A 192 1.68 -1.86 -16.76
N ILE A 193 2.14 -2.84 -15.98
CA ILE A 193 2.51 -2.63 -14.58
C ILE A 193 3.82 -1.87 -14.47
N GLY A 194 4.79 -2.12 -15.36
CA GLY A 194 6.07 -1.39 -15.40
C GLY A 194 6.73 -1.31 -14.03
N ASP A 195 7.04 -0.09 -13.56
CA ASP A 195 7.71 0.18 -12.28
C ASP A 195 6.73 0.33 -11.08
N THR A 196 5.44 0.08 -11.29
CA THR A 196 4.38 0.26 -10.26
C THR A 196 4.43 -0.84 -9.20
N ALA A 197 4.90 -2.04 -9.56
CA ALA A 197 5.01 -3.16 -8.65
C ALA A 197 6.26 -4.01 -8.92
N ASN A 198 6.82 -4.59 -7.86
CA ASN A 198 7.81 -5.65 -8.02
C ASN A 198 7.10 -6.98 -8.26
N LEU A 199 7.59 -7.79 -9.21
CA LEU A 199 7.07 -9.12 -9.51
C LEU A 199 8.05 -10.20 -9.03
N ASP A 200 7.58 -11.03 -8.09
CA ASP A 200 8.29 -12.22 -7.63
C ASP A 200 7.50 -13.47 -8.03
N ILE A 201 8.18 -14.53 -8.48
CA ILE A 201 7.54 -15.82 -8.80
C ILE A 201 8.01 -16.87 -7.80
N ASN A 202 7.07 -17.42 -7.04
CA ASN A 202 7.31 -18.44 -6.02
C ASN A 202 6.59 -19.73 -6.39
N TYR A 203 7.18 -20.88 -6.07
CA TYR A 203 6.64 -22.20 -6.43
C TYR A 203 6.55 -23.09 -5.20
N TYR A 204 5.40 -23.74 -5.06
CA TYR A 204 5.10 -24.66 -3.97
C TYR A 204 4.59 -25.95 -4.59
N ALA A 205 5.46 -26.96 -4.62
CA ALA A 205 5.16 -28.24 -5.24
C ALA A 205 5.22 -29.36 -4.19
N THR A 206 4.37 -30.36 -4.40
CA THR A 206 4.34 -31.59 -3.59
C THR A 206 5.34 -32.64 -4.06
N VAL A 207 5.88 -32.46 -5.27
CA VAL A 207 6.96 -33.26 -5.86
C VAL A 207 8.17 -32.39 -6.13
N PRO A 208 9.40 -32.94 -6.17
CA PRO A 208 10.58 -32.17 -6.54
C PRO A 208 10.41 -31.57 -7.93
N LEU A 209 10.61 -30.25 -8.03
CA LEU A 209 10.78 -29.58 -9.30
C LEU A 209 12.23 -29.82 -9.77
N GLY A 210 12.48 -29.75 -11.08
CA GLY A 210 13.82 -29.94 -11.64
C GLY A 210 14.89 -29.02 -11.01
N ASN A 211 16.16 -29.23 -11.39
CA ASN A 211 17.32 -28.58 -10.74
C ASN A 211 17.28 -27.04 -10.74
N GLU A 212 16.60 -26.41 -11.69
CA GLU A 212 16.42 -24.96 -11.75
C GLU A 212 14.93 -24.60 -11.77
N VAL A 213 14.53 -23.80 -10.79
CA VAL A 213 13.17 -23.26 -10.72
C VAL A 213 13.14 -21.93 -11.50
N PRO A 214 12.26 -21.79 -12.49
CA PRO A 214 12.25 -20.64 -13.37
C PRO A 214 11.92 -19.33 -12.62
N ARG A 215 12.41 -18.21 -13.12
CA ARG A 215 12.12 -16.85 -12.57
C ARG A 215 11.49 -15.91 -13.60
N THR A 216 11.08 -16.46 -14.72
CA THR A 216 10.49 -15.71 -15.84
C THR A 216 9.09 -16.24 -16.12
N LEU A 217 8.25 -15.41 -16.74
CA LEU A 217 6.91 -15.81 -17.17
C LEU A 217 6.95 -16.97 -18.17
N ASP A 218 7.92 -16.96 -19.08
CA ASP A 218 8.18 -18.06 -20.01
C ASP A 218 8.47 -19.37 -19.27
N GLY A 219 9.42 -19.32 -18.33
CA GLY A 219 9.80 -20.51 -17.57
C GLY A 219 8.66 -21.01 -16.68
N LEU A 220 7.81 -20.14 -16.14
CA LEU A 220 6.58 -20.53 -15.46
C LEU A 220 5.67 -21.36 -16.36
N VAL A 221 5.39 -20.89 -17.58
CA VAL A 221 4.50 -21.58 -18.52
C VAL A 221 5.06 -22.95 -18.88
N GLU A 222 6.37 -23.03 -19.12
CA GLU A 222 7.08 -24.30 -19.38
C GLU A 222 7.00 -25.25 -18.19
N LEU A 223 7.22 -24.75 -16.97
CA LEU A 223 7.12 -25.56 -15.75
C LEU A 223 5.72 -26.12 -15.57
N VAL A 224 4.68 -25.29 -15.73
CA VAL A 224 3.29 -25.72 -15.60
C VAL A 224 2.94 -26.81 -16.62
N GLN A 225 3.41 -26.69 -17.87
CA GLN A 225 3.20 -27.70 -18.90
C GLN A 225 3.95 -29.01 -18.62
N LYS A 226 5.17 -28.91 -18.06
CA LYS A 226 6.02 -30.05 -17.74
C LYS A 226 5.64 -30.75 -16.43
N PHE A 227 4.94 -30.07 -15.52
CA PHE A 227 4.67 -30.56 -14.17
C PHE A 227 4.09 -32.00 -14.09
N PRO A 228 3.18 -32.45 -14.99
CA PRO A 228 2.73 -33.84 -15.02
C PRO A 228 3.84 -34.88 -15.22
N GLU A 229 4.93 -34.53 -15.91
CA GLU A 229 6.12 -35.37 -16.08
C GLU A 229 6.95 -35.41 -14.80
N ASP A 230 7.15 -34.26 -14.15
CA ASP A 230 7.88 -34.17 -12.88
C ASP A 230 7.15 -35.00 -11.79
N ALA A 231 5.82 -34.97 -11.75
CA ALA A 231 5.03 -35.83 -10.85
C ALA A 231 5.20 -37.33 -11.14
N LYS A 232 5.28 -37.74 -12.41
CA LYS A 232 5.54 -39.14 -12.81
C LYS A 232 6.99 -39.58 -12.56
N ALA A 233 7.93 -38.66 -12.37
CA ALA A 233 9.30 -39.02 -12.03
C ALA A 233 9.43 -39.55 -10.59
N VAL A 234 8.38 -39.39 -9.76
CA VAL A 234 8.37 -39.78 -8.35
C VAL A 234 7.57 -41.06 -8.14
N ASN A 235 8.04 -41.91 -7.22
CA ASN A 235 7.31 -43.08 -6.70
C ASN A 235 6.76 -43.99 -7.82
N ASP A 236 7.67 -44.44 -8.70
CA ASP A 236 7.37 -45.35 -9.81
C ASP A 236 6.25 -44.86 -10.77
N GLY A 237 6.13 -43.55 -10.97
CA GLY A 237 5.09 -42.98 -11.85
C GLY A 237 3.83 -42.53 -11.15
N TYR A 238 3.68 -42.81 -9.84
CA TYR A 238 2.49 -42.45 -9.09
C TYR A 238 2.52 -41.01 -8.58
N GLY A 239 3.69 -40.43 -8.37
CA GLY A 239 3.78 -39.19 -7.59
C GLY A 239 3.52 -39.44 -6.11
N VAL A 240 3.06 -38.42 -5.41
CA VAL A 240 2.81 -38.46 -3.97
C VAL A 240 1.32 -38.66 -3.65
N PRO A 241 0.96 -39.17 -2.47
CA PRO A 241 -0.43 -39.18 -2.02
C PRO A 241 -0.97 -37.75 -1.89
N LEU A 242 -2.13 -37.47 -2.50
CA LEU A 242 -2.79 -36.16 -2.44
C LEU A 242 -3.97 -36.18 -1.47
N THR A 243 -4.91 -37.10 -1.70
CA THR A 243 -6.14 -37.24 -0.92
C THR A 243 -6.38 -38.71 -0.57
N MET A 244 -7.17 -38.92 0.48
CA MET A 244 -7.63 -40.24 0.88
C MET A 244 -9.14 -40.25 1.03
N GLU A 245 -9.75 -41.34 0.59
CA GLU A 245 -11.16 -41.62 0.79
C GLU A 245 -11.31 -42.50 2.02
N ILE A 246 -12.04 -41.98 3.01
CA ILE A 246 -12.32 -42.65 4.27
C ILE A 246 -13.76 -43.17 4.27
N PHE A 247 -13.96 -44.38 4.78
CA PHE A 247 -15.27 -45.04 4.90
C PHE A 247 -15.62 -45.26 6.36
N SER A 248 -16.89 -45.07 6.71
CA SER A 248 -17.34 -45.27 8.10
C SER A 248 -17.18 -46.71 8.54
N LEU A 249 -16.69 -46.89 9.78
CA LEU A 249 -16.59 -48.21 10.43
C LEU A 249 -17.97 -48.81 10.74
N GLU A 250 -19.01 -47.97 10.82
CA GLU A 250 -20.40 -48.43 10.95
C GLU A 250 -20.81 -49.34 9.78
N GLY A 251 -20.24 -49.09 8.59
CA GLY A 251 -20.46 -49.93 7.42
C GLY A 251 -19.91 -51.35 7.57
N LEU A 252 -18.99 -51.57 8.52
CA LEU A 252 -18.41 -52.88 8.83
C LEU A 252 -19.10 -53.53 10.06
N ASP A 253 -19.40 -52.74 11.10
CA ASP A 253 -20.15 -53.17 12.28
C ASP A 253 -21.02 -52.02 12.83
N LYS A 254 -22.33 -52.25 12.91
CA LYS A 254 -23.33 -51.28 13.39
C LYS A 254 -23.16 -50.92 14.87
N ASN A 255 -22.39 -51.67 15.64
CA ASN A 255 -22.18 -51.42 17.07
C ASN A 255 -21.03 -50.42 17.35
N VAL A 256 -20.27 -50.01 16.33
CA VAL A 256 -19.18 -49.05 16.48
C VAL A 256 -19.72 -47.61 16.53
N ARG A 257 -19.16 -46.79 17.44
CA ARG A 257 -19.55 -45.38 17.59
C ARG A 257 -19.37 -44.62 16.30
N THR A 258 -20.38 -43.84 15.95
CA THR A 258 -20.40 -42.97 14.78
C THR A 258 -19.85 -41.60 15.09
N TYR A 259 -19.09 -41.07 14.13
CA TYR A 259 -18.77 -39.66 14.05
C TYR A 259 -19.23 -39.19 12.69
N TRP A 260 -20.22 -38.31 12.69
CA TRP A 260 -20.73 -37.68 11.48
C TRP A 260 -20.65 -36.18 11.68
N GLN A 261 -19.91 -35.51 10.79
CA GLN A 261 -20.14 -34.09 10.61
C GLN A 261 -21.54 -33.97 9.97
N THR A 262 -22.51 -33.47 10.72
CA THR A 262 -23.85 -33.27 10.16
C THR A 262 -23.78 -32.18 9.09
N LEU A 263 -24.60 -32.28 8.05
CA LEU A 263 -24.69 -31.21 7.04
C LEU A 263 -24.99 -29.85 7.70
N ALA A 264 -25.82 -29.84 8.75
CA ALA A 264 -26.10 -28.64 9.53
C ALA A 264 -24.85 -28.00 10.17
N LEU A 265 -23.97 -28.82 10.79
CA LEU A 265 -22.71 -28.32 11.35
C LEU A 265 -21.75 -27.85 10.24
N LYS A 266 -21.80 -28.45 9.05
CA LYS A 266 -21.00 -27.99 7.91
C LYS A 266 -21.47 -26.61 7.45
N ASP A 267 -22.77 -26.43 7.22
CA ASP A 267 -23.33 -25.16 6.76
C ASP A 267 -23.03 -24.03 7.78
N GLU A 268 -23.19 -24.30 9.07
CA GLU A 268 -22.84 -23.34 10.13
C GLU A 268 -21.33 -23.04 10.19
N MET A 269 -20.46 -24.01 9.93
CA MET A 269 -19.01 -23.78 9.85
C MET A 269 -18.63 -22.93 8.64
N ASP A 270 -19.30 -23.11 7.52
CA ASP A 270 -19.06 -22.30 6.32
C ASP A 270 -19.47 -20.84 6.59
N VAL A 271 -20.62 -20.62 7.25
CA VAL A 271 -21.03 -19.27 7.73
C VAL A 271 -20.02 -18.70 8.72
N LEU A 272 -19.54 -19.51 9.68
CA LEU A 272 -18.53 -19.08 10.66
C LEU A 272 -17.23 -18.64 9.95
N ASP A 273 -16.81 -19.38 8.92
CA ASP A 273 -15.61 -19.08 8.15
C ASP A 273 -15.76 -17.78 7.35
N GLU A 274 -16.92 -17.54 6.73
CA GLU A 274 -17.25 -16.31 6.02
C GLU A 274 -17.26 -15.09 6.97
N GLU A 275 -17.99 -15.18 8.09
CA GLU A 275 -18.08 -14.08 9.06
C GLU A 275 -16.73 -13.79 9.72
N TYR A 276 -15.94 -14.82 10.03
CA TYR A 276 -14.58 -14.62 10.56
C TYR A 276 -13.68 -13.93 9.54
N SER A 277 -13.81 -14.29 8.25
CA SER A 277 -13.05 -13.67 7.17
C SER A 277 -13.33 -12.18 7.07
N ASP A 278 -14.59 -11.76 7.15
CA ASP A 278 -14.96 -10.34 7.14
C ASP A 278 -14.30 -9.57 8.30
N VAL A 279 -14.32 -10.12 9.52
CA VAL A 279 -13.65 -9.50 10.68
C VAL A 279 -12.15 -9.37 10.45
N ARG A 280 -11.48 -10.43 9.98
CA ARG A 280 -10.04 -10.43 9.70
C ARG A 280 -9.67 -9.44 8.60
N ASN A 281 -10.46 -9.41 7.53
CA ASN A 281 -10.29 -8.49 6.41
C ASN A 281 -10.49 -7.03 6.84
N ALA A 282 -11.52 -6.75 7.64
CA ALA A 282 -11.74 -5.42 8.20
C ALA A 282 -10.57 -4.96 9.09
N LYS A 283 -10.02 -5.84 9.93
CA LYS A 283 -8.83 -5.53 10.76
C LYS A 283 -7.60 -5.22 9.91
N GLN A 284 -7.35 -6.02 8.88
CA GLN A 284 -6.23 -5.78 7.97
C GLN A 284 -6.39 -4.42 7.26
N ARG A 285 -7.55 -4.19 6.65
CA ARG A 285 -7.85 -2.93 5.95
C ARG A 285 -7.79 -1.72 6.88
N LEU A 286 -8.20 -1.86 8.14
CA LEU A 286 -8.09 -0.82 9.16
C LEU A 286 -6.61 -0.51 9.47
N SER A 287 -5.80 -1.54 9.68
CA SER A 287 -4.35 -1.39 9.92
C SER A 287 -3.63 -0.73 8.74
N ASP A 288 -4.03 -1.08 7.51
CA ASP A 288 -3.51 -0.48 6.28
C ASP A 288 -3.90 1.00 6.19
N TRP A 289 -5.17 1.31 6.45
CA TRP A 289 -5.65 2.69 6.47
C TRP A 289 -4.97 3.55 7.54
N MET A 290 -4.80 3.04 8.76
CA MET A 290 -4.12 3.76 9.85
C MET A 290 -2.72 4.25 9.49
N GLN A 291 -2.00 3.54 8.63
CA GLN A 291 -0.64 3.92 8.22
C GLN A 291 -0.61 5.02 7.16
N THR A 292 -1.75 5.30 6.52
CA THR A 292 -1.91 6.42 5.58
C THR A 292 -2.39 7.69 6.26
N MET A 293 -2.73 7.62 7.55
CA MET A 293 -3.33 8.74 8.26
C MET A 293 -2.30 9.79 8.68
N PRO A 294 -2.67 11.08 8.67
CA PRO A 294 -1.81 12.12 9.21
C PRO A 294 -1.57 11.90 10.72
N PRO A 295 -0.39 12.26 11.24
CA PRO A 295 0.01 11.98 12.62
C PRO A 295 -0.87 12.69 13.67
N ASN A 296 -1.59 13.75 13.29
CA ASN A 296 -2.45 14.53 14.16
C ASN A 296 -3.90 14.52 13.66
N LEU A 297 -4.63 13.47 14.02
CA LEU A 297 -6.09 13.40 13.82
C LEU A 297 -6.82 14.13 14.96
N PRO A 298 -7.93 14.84 14.67
CA PRO A 298 -8.84 15.32 15.70
C PRO A 298 -9.23 14.21 16.68
N LYS A 299 -9.28 14.53 17.98
CA LYS A 299 -9.55 13.56 19.04
C LYS A 299 -10.82 12.73 18.77
N GLU A 300 -11.90 13.38 18.33
CA GLU A 300 -13.16 12.70 18.02
C GLU A 300 -13.00 11.62 16.94
N GLN A 301 -12.23 11.89 15.88
CA GLN A 301 -11.99 10.92 14.81
C GLN A 301 -11.10 9.77 15.29
N ASN A 302 -10.07 10.09 16.08
CA ASN A 302 -9.19 9.09 16.67
C ASN A 302 -9.95 8.17 17.64
N ASP A 303 -10.85 8.71 18.45
CA ASP A 303 -11.70 7.95 19.36
C ASP A 303 -12.63 7.00 18.58
N LYS A 304 -13.27 7.46 17.49
CA LYS A 304 -14.10 6.59 16.61
C LYS A 304 -13.30 5.44 15.99
N ILE A 305 -12.09 5.72 15.51
CA ILE A 305 -11.18 4.69 14.97
C ILE A 305 -10.82 3.67 16.05
N GLY A 306 -10.47 4.15 17.25
CA GLY A 306 -10.13 3.30 18.40
C GLY A 306 -11.29 2.43 18.88
N GLU A 307 -12.50 2.97 18.94
CA GLU A 307 -13.72 2.22 19.28
C GLU A 307 -13.99 1.10 18.26
N PHE A 308 -13.87 1.40 16.97
CA PHE A 308 -14.04 0.41 15.91
C PHE A 308 -12.96 -0.69 15.97
N ALA A 309 -11.69 -0.31 16.16
CA ALA A 309 -10.59 -1.27 16.34
C ALA A 309 -10.84 -2.21 17.54
N THR A 310 -11.22 -1.63 18.68
CA THR A 310 -11.51 -2.38 19.91
C THR A 310 -12.68 -3.34 19.72
N LYS A 311 -13.71 -2.91 18.97
CA LYS A 311 -14.85 -3.76 18.62
C LYS A 311 -14.39 -4.98 17.79
N LEU A 312 -13.60 -4.75 16.74
CA LEU A 312 -13.06 -5.85 15.91
C LEU A 312 -12.17 -6.80 16.72
N ASP A 313 -11.33 -6.28 17.62
CA ASP A 313 -10.50 -7.10 18.50
C ASP A 313 -11.32 -8.00 19.43
N LYS A 314 -12.41 -7.47 20.00
CA LYS A 314 -13.31 -8.24 20.86
C LYS A 314 -13.96 -9.39 20.09
N ILE A 315 -14.41 -9.14 18.87
CA ILE A 315 -15.05 -10.15 18.03
C ILE A 315 -14.03 -11.20 17.59
N ASP A 316 -12.87 -10.78 17.07
CA ASP A 316 -11.77 -11.68 16.65
C ASP A 316 -11.36 -12.64 17.79
N ARG A 317 -11.33 -12.16 19.04
CA ARG A 317 -11.06 -13.00 20.22
C ARG A 317 -12.14 -14.07 20.44
N ILE A 318 -13.43 -13.69 20.36
CA ILE A 318 -14.54 -14.63 20.56
C ILE A 318 -14.53 -15.71 19.47
N PHE A 319 -14.30 -15.33 18.22
CA PHE A 319 -14.10 -16.29 17.13
C PHE A 319 -12.92 -17.22 17.41
N GLY A 320 -11.78 -16.69 17.85
CA GLY A 320 -10.62 -17.49 18.23
C GLY A 320 -10.93 -18.51 19.34
N GLU A 321 -11.70 -18.13 20.36
CA GLU A 321 -12.15 -19.00 21.44
C GLU A 321 -13.10 -20.11 20.95
N VAL A 322 -14.07 -19.79 20.08
CA VAL A 322 -14.97 -20.78 19.46
C VAL A 322 -14.18 -21.75 18.58
N ILE A 323 -13.30 -21.24 17.70
CA ILE A 323 -12.48 -22.05 16.79
C ILE A 323 -11.56 -22.99 17.56
N ALA A 324 -10.94 -22.52 18.65
CA ALA A 324 -10.05 -23.34 19.50
C ALA A 324 -10.78 -24.51 20.17
N ASN A 325 -12.09 -24.37 20.42
CA ASN A 325 -12.91 -25.35 21.13
C ASN A 325 -13.91 -26.11 20.23
N LEU A 326 -13.75 -26.04 18.90
CA LEU A 326 -14.64 -26.69 17.94
C LEU A 326 -14.84 -28.18 18.26
N ASN A 327 -16.10 -28.56 18.50
CA ASN A 327 -16.50 -29.94 18.66
C ASN A 327 -17.30 -30.40 17.46
N LEU A 328 -16.77 -31.38 16.73
CA LEU A 328 -17.38 -31.91 15.52
C LEU A 328 -17.96 -33.32 15.71
N SER A 329 -18.08 -33.79 16.97
CA SER A 329 -18.62 -35.12 17.28
C SER A 329 -20.08 -35.30 16.86
N ALA A 330 -20.55 -36.55 16.76
CA ALA A 330 -21.95 -36.83 16.44
C ALA A 330 -22.96 -36.24 17.46
N GLU A 331 -22.50 -35.94 18.68
CA GLU A 331 -23.28 -35.28 19.74
C GLU A 331 -23.15 -33.75 19.72
N ALA A 332 -22.35 -33.18 18.80
CA ALA A 332 -22.14 -31.75 18.73
C ALA A 332 -23.41 -31.03 18.23
N THR A 333 -23.70 -29.89 18.87
CA THR A 333 -24.82 -29.03 18.49
C THR A 333 -24.29 -27.74 17.87
N GLY A 334 -25.14 -27.07 17.08
CA GLY A 334 -24.84 -25.75 16.52
C GLY A 334 -24.69 -24.65 17.58
N ASP A 335 -25.14 -24.90 18.81
CA ASP A 335 -25.02 -23.94 19.92
C ASP A 335 -23.57 -23.53 20.21
N GLN A 336 -22.59 -24.35 19.81
CA GLN A 336 -21.17 -24.03 19.97
C GLN A 336 -20.75 -22.78 19.18
N PHE A 337 -21.42 -22.47 18.08
CA PHE A 337 -21.10 -21.31 17.22
C PHE A 337 -21.82 -20.04 17.66
N LYS A 338 -22.88 -20.19 18.46
CA LYS A 338 -23.74 -19.09 18.92
C LYS A 338 -22.95 -17.89 19.49
N PRO A 339 -21.90 -18.07 20.33
CA PRO A 339 -21.14 -16.93 20.82
C PRO A 339 -20.49 -16.10 19.71
N ALA A 340 -20.01 -16.75 18.64
CA ALA A 340 -19.38 -16.07 17.51
C ALA A 340 -20.43 -15.34 16.65
N PHE A 341 -21.54 -16.01 16.32
CA PHE A 341 -22.63 -15.42 15.53
C PHE A 341 -23.27 -14.21 16.25
N GLU A 342 -23.54 -14.33 17.55
CA GLU A 342 -24.06 -13.21 18.36
C GLU A 342 -23.05 -12.05 18.44
N ALA A 343 -21.76 -12.35 18.57
CA ALA A 343 -20.72 -11.33 18.57
C ALA A 343 -20.57 -10.62 17.21
N TYR A 344 -20.68 -11.36 16.10
CA TYR A 344 -20.62 -10.82 14.76
C TYR A 344 -21.83 -9.93 14.46
N GLN A 345 -23.04 -10.44 14.70
CA GLN A 345 -24.31 -9.73 14.50
C GLN A 345 -24.41 -8.48 15.39
N GLY A 346 -23.96 -8.58 16.65
CA GLY A 346 -24.10 -7.51 17.64
C GLY A 346 -25.57 -7.12 17.84
N ASP A 347 -25.86 -5.82 17.88
CA ASP A 347 -27.22 -5.30 18.10
C ASP A 347 -28.08 -5.24 16.83
N ARG A 348 -27.62 -5.79 15.70
CA ARG A 348 -28.33 -5.69 14.41
C ARG A 348 -29.43 -6.75 14.32
N GLU A 349 -30.57 -6.40 13.71
CA GLU A 349 -31.66 -7.35 13.49
C GLU A 349 -31.31 -8.45 12.47
N VAL A 350 -30.39 -8.20 11.52
CA VAL A 350 -30.02 -9.13 10.45
C VAL A 350 -28.51 -9.11 10.21
N SER A 351 -27.89 -10.30 10.15
CA SER A 351 -26.50 -10.47 9.67
C SER A 351 -26.47 -10.28 8.15
N ILE A 352 -25.58 -9.43 7.66
CA ILE A 352 -25.37 -9.19 6.22
C ILE A 352 -23.94 -9.53 5.84
N PRO A 353 -23.69 -10.06 4.62
CA PRO A 353 -22.33 -10.35 4.17
C PRO A 353 -21.44 -9.10 4.17
N ASN A 354 -20.17 -9.28 4.57
CA ASN A 354 -19.14 -8.24 4.62
C ASN A 354 -19.51 -7.04 5.51
N LEU A 355 -20.11 -7.33 6.67
CA LEU A 355 -20.60 -6.34 7.63
C LEU A 355 -19.53 -5.32 8.03
N TYR A 356 -18.39 -5.80 8.49
CA TYR A 356 -17.34 -4.98 9.09
C TYR A 356 -16.46 -4.30 8.04
N VAL A 357 -16.26 -4.92 6.86
CA VAL A 357 -15.63 -4.24 5.72
C VAL A 357 -16.48 -3.05 5.26
N LYS A 358 -17.81 -3.18 5.25
CA LYS A 358 -18.73 -2.06 4.93
C LYS A 358 -18.71 -0.98 6.02
N ASP A 359 -18.75 -1.37 7.29
CA ASP A 359 -18.65 -0.43 8.42
C ASP A 359 -17.35 0.36 8.38
N LEU A 360 -16.22 -0.29 8.09
CA LEU A 360 -14.93 0.37 7.92
C LEU A 360 -14.96 1.37 6.77
N SER A 361 -15.57 1.01 5.64
CA SER A 361 -15.69 1.90 4.48
C SER A 361 -16.50 3.15 4.82
N LYS A 362 -17.58 2.99 5.60
CA LYS A 362 -18.39 4.10 6.12
C LYS A 362 -17.59 4.96 7.11
N LEU A 363 -16.90 4.35 8.07
CA LEU A 363 -16.04 5.06 9.02
C LEU A 363 -14.95 5.87 8.30
N LYS A 364 -14.31 5.27 7.28
CA LYS A 364 -13.30 5.95 6.45
C LYS A 364 -13.88 7.19 5.81
N LYS A 365 -15.07 7.09 5.24
CA LYS A 365 -15.77 8.24 4.65
C LYS A 365 -16.09 9.31 5.70
N GLU A 366 -16.63 8.94 6.86
CA GLU A 366 -16.96 9.88 7.93
C GLU A 366 -15.74 10.63 8.47
N VAL A 367 -14.61 9.94 8.62
CA VAL A 367 -13.35 10.55 9.06
C VAL A 367 -12.81 11.48 7.98
N LEU A 368 -12.83 11.08 6.71
CA LEU A 368 -12.36 11.93 5.61
C LEU A 368 -13.25 13.15 5.37
N ASP A 369 -14.58 12.99 5.37
CA ASP A 369 -15.56 14.08 5.17
C ASP A 369 -15.59 15.04 6.39
N GLY A 370 -15.35 14.52 7.60
CA GLY A 370 -15.27 15.29 8.83
C GLY A 370 -13.91 15.96 9.08
N THR A 371 -12.93 15.74 8.20
CA THR A 371 -11.64 16.42 8.25
C THR A 371 -11.78 17.70 7.42
N PRO A 372 -11.90 18.90 8.02
CA PRO A 372 -11.80 20.13 7.25
C PRO A 372 -10.49 20.06 6.47
N SER A 373 -10.52 20.45 5.18
CA SER A 373 -9.34 20.48 4.32
C SER A 373 -8.17 20.93 5.16
N ILE A 374 -7.24 20.00 5.42
CA ILE A 374 -6.05 20.32 6.19
C ILE A 374 -5.33 21.32 5.30
N GLU A 375 -5.58 22.63 5.52
CA GLU A 375 -4.56 23.66 5.33
C GLU A 375 -3.48 23.28 6.33
N ALA A 376 -2.80 22.17 6.07
CA ALA A 376 -1.53 21.92 6.67
C ALA A 376 -0.76 23.18 6.29
N ASP A 377 -0.23 23.82 7.30
CA ASP A 377 0.82 24.82 7.17
C ASP A 377 2.08 24.09 6.62
N PHE A 378 1.93 23.39 5.48
CA PHE A 378 3.01 22.94 4.64
C PHE A 378 3.80 24.21 4.37
N GLY A 379 5.03 24.25 4.89
CA GLY A 379 5.88 25.43 4.86
C GLY A 379 5.84 26.14 3.50
N GLY A 380 5.97 27.46 3.53
CA GLY A 380 6.01 28.28 2.32
C GLY A 380 7.38 28.91 2.16
N SER A 381 7.78 29.10 0.91
CA SER A 381 8.91 29.97 0.58
C SER A 381 8.51 31.43 0.71
N HIS A 382 9.51 32.27 0.92
CA HIS A 382 9.35 33.69 1.11
C HIS A 382 10.19 34.44 0.08
N TYR A 383 9.65 35.52 -0.46
CA TYR A 383 10.41 36.45 -1.27
C TYR A 383 9.98 37.89 -0.99
N THR A 384 10.89 38.83 -1.23
CA THR A 384 10.57 40.26 -1.23
C THR A 384 10.20 40.71 -2.64
N HIS A 385 9.01 41.26 -2.78
CA HIS A 385 8.57 41.93 -4.00
C HIS A 385 8.97 43.40 -3.91
N TRP A 386 10.01 43.79 -4.64
CA TRP A 386 10.45 45.18 -4.70
C TRP A 386 9.67 45.95 -5.76
N GLY A 387 9.24 47.17 -5.45
CA GLY A 387 8.45 48.03 -6.33
C GLY A 387 6.97 48.18 -5.94
N THR A 388 6.48 47.41 -4.98
CA THR A 388 5.08 47.47 -4.50
C THR A 388 5.02 47.16 -3.00
N ASP A 389 3.92 47.53 -2.34
CA ASP A 389 3.63 47.13 -0.95
C ASP A 389 2.53 46.06 -0.84
N GLN A 390 2.14 45.47 -1.98
CA GLN A 390 1.16 44.39 -2.08
C GLN A 390 1.78 43.10 -2.65
N CYS A 391 1.20 41.97 -2.30
CA CYS A 391 1.60 40.68 -2.86
C CYS A 391 0.60 40.23 -3.95
N PRO A 392 1.04 39.47 -4.98
CA PRO A 392 0.14 38.86 -5.97
C PRO A 392 -0.94 37.97 -5.35
N SER A 393 -2.08 37.81 -6.03
CA SER A 393 -3.30 37.17 -5.49
C SER A 393 -3.15 35.76 -4.91
N GLU A 394 -2.15 35.00 -5.35
CA GLU A 394 -1.88 33.63 -4.88
C GLU A 394 -0.84 33.56 -3.74
N THR A 395 -0.40 34.72 -3.24
CA THR A 395 0.60 34.84 -2.18
C THR A 395 0.03 35.63 -1.01
N LYS A 396 0.48 35.31 0.21
CA LYS A 396 0.01 35.99 1.43
C LYS A 396 1.01 37.10 1.80
N LEU A 397 0.52 38.32 1.98
CA LEU A 397 1.32 39.45 2.49
C LEU A 397 1.67 39.21 3.96
N VAL A 398 2.96 39.25 4.28
CA VAL A 398 3.45 39.21 5.67
C VAL A 398 3.49 40.62 6.23
N PHE A 399 4.17 41.53 5.52
CA PHE A 399 4.18 42.97 5.82
C PHE A 399 4.61 43.77 4.59
N GLY A 400 4.24 45.06 4.57
CA GLY A 400 4.67 46.03 3.56
C GLY A 400 5.63 47.07 4.14
N GLY A 401 6.50 47.62 3.30
CA GLY A 401 7.60 48.45 3.75
C GLY A 401 8.23 49.32 2.67
N VAL A 402 9.43 49.81 2.98
CA VAL A 402 10.28 50.58 2.06
C VAL A 402 11.69 49.98 2.01
N MET A 403 12.29 49.98 0.82
CA MET A 403 13.68 49.55 0.63
C MET A 403 14.61 50.46 1.43
N SER A 404 15.42 49.85 2.28
CA SER A 404 16.33 50.54 3.18
C SER A 404 17.69 49.85 3.18
N THR A 405 18.73 50.62 3.48
CA THR A 405 20.10 50.15 3.65
C THR A 405 20.83 51.04 4.65
N THR A 406 22.07 50.69 5.01
CA THR A 406 22.89 51.54 5.87
C THR A 406 23.28 52.85 5.18
N ASP A 407 23.54 53.87 5.97
CA ASP A 407 23.98 55.18 5.49
C ASP A 407 25.32 55.09 4.74
N ARG A 408 25.53 56.03 3.82
CA ARG A 408 26.69 56.02 2.91
C ARG A 408 28.00 56.30 3.63
N SER A 409 27.95 56.98 4.77
CA SER A 409 29.09 57.33 5.64
C SER A 409 29.65 56.13 6.40
N SER A 410 28.86 55.09 6.60
CA SER A 410 29.27 53.88 7.32
C SER A 410 29.76 52.80 6.37
N ILE A 411 30.80 52.03 6.75
CA ILE A 411 31.16 50.75 6.11
C ILE A 411 30.12 49.71 6.55
N GLY A 412 28.87 49.91 6.13
CA GLY A 412 27.72 49.11 6.52
C GLY A 412 27.41 47.97 5.56
N SER A 413 26.16 47.51 5.56
CA SER A 413 25.72 46.37 4.77
C SER A 413 25.56 46.74 3.29
N SER A 414 25.99 45.85 2.39
CA SER A 414 25.70 45.95 0.95
C SER A 414 24.32 45.37 0.56
N GLN A 415 23.59 44.78 1.51
CA GLN A 415 22.27 44.19 1.29
C GLN A 415 21.16 45.20 1.51
N TYR A 416 20.11 45.09 0.70
CA TYR A 416 18.89 45.88 0.88
C TYR A 416 17.89 45.12 1.74
N THR A 417 17.27 45.82 2.70
CA THR A 417 16.23 45.24 3.55
C THR A 417 14.89 45.93 3.36
N CYS A 418 13.81 45.16 3.49
CA CYS A 418 12.46 45.69 3.44
C CYS A 418 12.06 46.13 4.85
N LEU A 419 12.11 47.44 5.12
CA LEU A 419 11.80 47.95 6.45
C LEU A 419 10.28 48.15 6.61
N PRO A 420 9.63 47.50 7.61
CA PRO A 420 8.19 47.61 7.79
C PRO A 420 7.71 49.06 8.02
N LYS A 421 6.47 49.35 7.61
CA LYS A 421 5.84 50.65 7.88
C LYS A 421 5.49 50.80 9.38
N ASP A 422 5.10 49.72 10.03
CA ASP A 422 4.71 49.61 11.43
C ASP A 422 5.90 49.32 12.36
N LYS A 423 6.84 50.27 12.40
CA LYS A 423 8.08 50.14 13.18
C LYS A 423 7.80 50.13 14.69
N GLN A 424 8.47 49.23 15.41
CA GLN A 424 8.53 49.22 16.88
C GLN A 424 9.95 49.60 17.32
N PHE A 425 10.06 50.45 18.33
CA PHE A 425 11.34 50.86 18.91
C PHE A 425 11.45 50.38 20.36
N PRO A 426 12.63 49.93 20.81
CA PRO A 426 12.82 49.49 22.19
C PRO A 426 12.56 50.65 23.18
N SER A 427 11.87 50.37 24.27
CA SER A 427 11.57 51.33 25.34
C SER A 427 12.64 51.29 26.43
N GLY A 428 13.39 52.37 26.65
CA GLY A 428 14.37 52.52 27.73
C GLY A 428 14.86 53.96 27.88
N GLU A 429 15.30 54.34 29.09
CA GLU A 429 15.92 55.66 29.35
C GLU A 429 17.24 55.76 28.58
N LYS A 430 17.40 56.84 27.80
CA LYS A 430 18.65 57.16 27.14
C LYS A 430 19.71 57.46 28.21
N SER A 431 20.68 56.57 28.40
CA SER A 431 21.89 56.92 29.14
C SER A 431 22.68 57.93 28.31
N SER A 432 23.01 59.08 28.89
CA SER A 432 23.69 60.21 28.26
C SER A 432 25.18 59.96 27.95
N GLU A 433 25.58 58.72 27.71
CA GLU A 433 26.89 58.35 27.17
C GLU A 433 26.66 57.85 25.75
N ASP A 434 26.40 58.80 24.85
CA ASP A 434 26.11 58.54 23.44
C ASP A 434 27.35 57.97 22.74
N ILE A 435 27.28 56.68 22.38
CA ILE A 435 28.15 56.13 21.33
C ILE A 435 27.55 56.62 20.01
N GLU A 436 28.12 57.67 19.41
CA GLU A 436 27.65 58.28 18.15
C GLU A 436 27.95 57.43 16.89
N ASP A 437 28.62 56.28 17.04
CA ASP A 437 29.18 55.49 15.92
C ASP A 437 28.33 54.26 15.49
N TYR A 438 27.02 54.24 15.75
CA TYR A 438 26.17 53.16 15.23
C TYR A 438 25.88 53.36 13.73
N PRO A 439 25.98 52.31 12.89
CA PRO A 439 25.50 52.36 11.51
C PRO A 439 24.03 52.77 11.46
N GLN A 440 23.72 53.79 10.67
CA GLN A 440 22.36 54.33 10.58
C GLN A 440 21.62 53.69 9.41
N VAL A 441 20.35 53.31 9.59
CA VAL A 441 19.52 52.79 8.49
C VAL A 441 18.76 53.93 7.84
N GLN A 442 18.85 54.02 6.51
CA GLN A 442 18.14 55.00 5.69
C GLN A 442 17.37 54.35 4.55
N GLN A 443 16.43 55.09 3.96
CA GLN A 443 15.72 54.65 2.76
C GLN A 443 16.62 54.70 1.52
N VAL A 444 16.31 53.86 0.55
CA VAL A 444 16.97 53.85 -0.76
C VAL A 444 16.11 54.59 -1.77
N ALA A 445 16.73 55.49 -2.53
CA ALA A 445 16.08 56.24 -3.59
C ALA A 445 16.39 55.61 -4.96
N PHE A 446 15.36 55.41 -5.77
CA PHE A 446 15.49 55.08 -7.18
C PHE A 446 15.58 56.35 -8.02
N VAL A 447 16.53 56.38 -8.96
CA VAL A 447 16.60 57.39 -10.03
C VAL A 447 16.85 56.69 -11.35
N SER A 448 15.96 56.91 -12.32
CA SER A 448 16.11 56.31 -13.65
C SER A 448 17.15 57.07 -14.46
N ARG A 449 18.11 56.35 -15.05
CA ARG A 449 19.13 56.92 -15.94
C ARG A 449 18.76 56.81 -17.42
N LYS A 450 17.53 56.36 -17.72
CA LYS A 450 17.03 56.30 -19.09
C LYS A 450 16.90 57.70 -19.68
N GLN A 451 17.20 57.82 -20.97
CA GLN A 451 17.09 59.10 -21.67
C GLN A 451 15.64 59.61 -21.63
N GLY A 452 15.45 60.85 -21.15
CA GLY A 452 14.13 61.48 -21.00
C GLY A 452 13.35 61.08 -19.75
N ALA A 453 13.92 60.24 -18.87
CA ALA A 453 13.29 59.89 -17.60
C ALA A 453 13.41 61.02 -16.57
N ASP A 454 12.37 61.15 -15.76
CA ASP A 454 12.34 62.04 -14.60
C ASP A 454 13.50 61.71 -13.62
N GLN A 455 14.30 62.73 -13.31
CA GLN A 455 15.48 62.63 -12.43
C GLN A 455 15.14 62.79 -10.95
N LYS A 456 13.86 62.91 -10.59
CA LYS A 456 13.43 62.94 -9.20
C LYS A 456 13.70 61.61 -8.49
N LYS A 457 14.13 61.72 -7.23
CA LYS A 457 14.33 60.58 -6.33
C LYS A 457 13.00 59.99 -5.91
N LYS A 458 12.89 58.67 -6.08
CA LYS A 458 11.65 57.90 -5.90
C LYS A 458 11.82 56.84 -4.82
N THR A 459 10.84 56.70 -3.94
CA THR A 459 10.83 55.68 -2.89
C THR A 459 10.52 54.32 -3.48
N ILE A 460 11.34 53.30 -3.20
CA ILE A 460 11.07 51.92 -3.60
C ILE A 460 10.27 51.25 -2.48
N LYS A 461 8.99 51.00 -2.74
CA LYS A 461 8.15 50.18 -1.85
C LYS A 461 8.58 48.71 -1.90
N CYS A 462 8.28 47.97 -0.84
CA CYS A 462 8.53 46.53 -0.80
C CYS A 462 7.42 45.79 -0.09
N ALA A 463 7.17 44.56 -0.53
CA ALA A 463 6.22 43.64 0.09
C ALA A 463 6.93 42.32 0.42
N SER A 464 6.75 41.87 1.66
CA SER A 464 7.28 40.61 2.17
C SER A 464 6.22 39.53 1.92
N CYS A 465 6.42 38.68 0.91
CA CYS A 465 5.37 37.77 0.40
C CYS A 465 5.68 36.30 0.70
N ARG A 466 4.71 35.60 1.31
CA ARG A 466 4.75 34.14 1.52
C ARG A 466 4.03 33.43 0.36
N VAL A 467 4.67 32.40 -0.19
CA VAL A 467 4.11 31.53 -1.23
C VAL A 467 3.72 30.18 -0.61
N PRO A 468 2.44 29.94 -0.30
CA PRO A 468 2.01 28.71 0.34
C PRO A 468 2.31 27.47 -0.52
N GLY A 469 2.78 26.38 0.10
CA GLY A 469 2.99 25.09 -0.56
C GLY A 469 4.13 25.05 -1.59
N LYS A 470 4.97 26.09 -1.71
CA LYS A 470 6.16 26.10 -2.59
C LYS A 470 7.43 26.11 -1.76
N SER A 471 8.37 25.22 -2.04
CA SER A 471 9.58 25.04 -1.23
C SER A 471 10.67 26.09 -1.47
N THR A 472 10.73 26.70 -2.66
CA THR A 472 11.80 27.66 -3.00
C THR A 472 11.34 28.75 -3.95
N THR A 473 11.99 29.90 -3.81
CA THR A 473 11.90 31.07 -4.68
C THR A 473 13.30 31.50 -5.09
N THR A 474 13.47 31.97 -6.33
CA THR A 474 14.75 32.44 -6.85
C THR A 474 14.58 33.62 -7.80
N MET A 475 15.57 34.49 -7.86
CA MET A 475 15.67 35.59 -8.82
C MET A 475 16.58 35.15 -9.97
N LEU A 476 16.11 35.32 -11.21
CA LEU A 476 16.89 35.13 -12.41
C LEU A 476 17.19 36.49 -13.04
N THR A 477 18.49 36.79 -13.18
CA THR A 477 19.00 38.02 -13.80
C THR A 477 19.02 37.88 -15.33
N ALA A 478 18.87 38.99 -16.06
CA ALA A 478 18.84 39.04 -17.53
C ALA A 478 17.81 38.07 -18.17
N LYS A 479 16.70 37.83 -17.47
CA LYS A 479 15.58 36.98 -17.91
C LYS A 479 14.25 37.70 -17.71
N THR A 480 13.26 37.38 -18.53
CA THR A 480 11.87 37.87 -18.43
C THR A 480 10.88 36.76 -18.09
N GLU A 481 11.31 35.50 -18.21
CA GLU A 481 10.49 34.31 -18.01
C GLU A 481 11.21 33.27 -17.14
N CYS A 482 10.41 32.51 -16.40
CA CYS A 482 10.89 31.43 -15.56
C CYS A 482 11.16 30.16 -16.40
N PRO A 483 12.11 29.31 -16.00
CA PRO A 483 12.34 28.03 -16.65
C PRO A 483 11.13 27.09 -16.49
N SER A 484 11.07 26.04 -17.30
CA SER A 484 10.04 25.01 -17.19
C SER A 484 9.97 24.43 -15.78
N GLY A 485 8.76 24.26 -15.24
CA GLY A 485 8.56 23.80 -13.86
C GLY A 485 8.70 24.91 -12.81
N TRP A 486 8.75 26.17 -13.21
CA TRP A 486 8.73 27.33 -12.30
C TRP A 486 7.63 28.31 -12.67
N LYS A 487 7.02 28.93 -11.66
CA LYS A 487 5.97 29.94 -11.80
C LYS A 487 6.51 31.33 -11.54
N LYS A 488 6.24 32.23 -12.48
CA LYS A 488 6.54 33.66 -12.37
C LYS A 488 5.77 34.28 -11.20
N GLN A 489 6.50 34.91 -10.28
CA GLN A 489 5.93 35.70 -9.19
C GLN A 489 5.82 37.17 -9.62
N TYR A 490 6.93 37.74 -10.09
CA TYR A 490 6.94 39.06 -10.74
C TYR A 490 8.13 39.20 -11.68
N GLN A 491 8.09 40.23 -12.51
CA GLN A 491 9.14 40.59 -13.46
C GLN A 491 9.48 42.07 -13.28
N GLY A 492 10.74 42.42 -13.52
CA GLY A 492 11.22 43.79 -13.31
C GLY A 492 12.48 44.10 -14.10
N VAL A 493 13.17 45.14 -13.63
CA VAL A 493 14.51 45.52 -14.08
C VAL A 493 15.51 45.36 -12.95
N LEU A 494 16.75 45.02 -13.30
CA LEU A 494 17.85 44.98 -12.34
C LEU A 494 18.27 46.39 -11.98
N ILE A 495 18.42 46.60 -10.68
CA ILE A 495 18.96 47.83 -10.12
C ILE A 495 20.19 47.53 -9.25
N SER A 496 21.07 48.52 -9.13
CA SER A 496 22.17 48.51 -8.18
C SER A 496 22.64 49.94 -7.92
N THR A 497 23.60 50.11 -7.00
CA THR A 497 24.25 51.40 -6.78
C THR A 497 25.10 51.81 -7.98
N ASP A 498 25.21 53.12 -8.19
CA ASP A 498 26.05 53.72 -9.24
C ASP A 498 27.54 53.72 -8.84
N TYR A 499 28.46 53.93 -9.79
CA TYR A 499 29.92 53.89 -9.62
C TYR A 499 30.46 54.88 -8.58
N GLN A 500 29.68 55.90 -8.21
CA GLN A 500 30.04 56.90 -7.21
C GLN A 500 29.76 56.44 -5.77
N GLN A 501 29.08 55.31 -5.57
CA GLN A 501 28.61 54.83 -4.27
C GLN A 501 29.26 53.49 -3.89
N VAL A 502 29.07 53.08 -2.63
CA VAL A 502 29.51 51.76 -2.13
C VAL A 502 28.84 50.66 -2.97
N ARG A 503 29.56 49.56 -3.24
CA ARG A 503 29.03 48.43 -4.03
C ARG A 503 27.78 47.87 -3.36
N GLY A 504 26.67 47.86 -4.10
CA GLY A 504 25.39 47.28 -3.69
C GLY A 504 25.12 45.93 -4.36
N GLU A 505 24.11 45.23 -3.85
CA GLU A 505 23.57 44.01 -4.45
C GLU A 505 22.86 44.29 -5.80
N LEU A 506 22.70 43.25 -6.62
CA LEU A 506 21.82 43.28 -7.79
C LEU A 506 20.41 42.86 -7.37
N VAL A 507 19.44 43.76 -7.46
CA VAL A 507 18.05 43.49 -7.04
C VAL A 507 17.09 43.64 -8.19
N CYS A 508 16.12 42.74 -8.28
CA CYS A 508 15.00 42.85 -9.21
C CYS A 508 13.92 43.76 -8.67
N VAL A 509 13.60 44.85 -9.38
CA VAL A 509 12.52 45.77 -9.00
C VAL A 509 11.44 45.78 -10.07
N ASP A 510 10.21 45.54 -9.64
CA ASP A 510 9.03 45.78 -10.46
C ASP A 510 8.81 47.28 -10.65
N THR A 511 9.03 47.76 -11.87
CA THR A 511 8.86 49.17 -12.23
C THR A 511 7.46 49.48 -12.79
N SER A 512 6.55 48.50 -12.82
CA SER A 512 5.20 48.68 -13.36
C SER A 512 4.29 49.51 -12.44
N GLN A 513 4.63 49.62 -11.16
CA GLN A 513 3.86 50.38 -10.17
C GLN A 513 4.47 51.75 -9.87
N SER A 514 3.60 52.70 -9.55
CA SER A 514 3.93 54.11 -9.30
C SER A 514 4.75 54.28 -8.03
N PHE A 515 5.99 54.72 -8.20
CA PHE A 515 6.84 55.19 -7.11
C PHE A 515 6.37 56.54 -6.58
N GLU A 516 6.48 56.76 -5.27
CA GLU A 516 6.21 58.06 -4.64
C GLU A 516 7.50 58.91 -4.64
N GLU A 517 7.39 60.22 -4.85
CA GLU A 517 8.53 61.14 -4.72
C GLU A 517 9.01 61.20 -3.26
N VAL A 518 10.33 61.15 -3.05
CA VAL A 518 10.92 61.22 -1.71
C VAL A 518 10.74 62.64 -1.14
N SER A 519 10.06 62.76 0.00
CA SER A 519 9.75 64.03 0.67
C SER A 519 10.83 64.54 1.64
N ILE A 520 11.92 63.78 1.82
CA ILE A 520 12.96 64.02 2.84
C ILE A 520 14.20 64.66 2.19
N ASN A 521 14.91 65.49 2.97
CA ASN A 521 16.13 66.19 2.58
C ASN A 521 17.11 65.24 1.86
N SER A 522 17.27 65.45 0.55
CA SER A 522 17.59 64.34 -0.36
C SER A 522 19.08 64.04 -0.52
N GLU A 523 19.97 64.87 0.01
CA GLU A 523 21.38 64.91 -0.41
C GLU A 523 22.21 63.69 0.04
N GLU A 524 21.78 62.97 1.07
CA GLU A 524 22.57 61.89 1.70
C GLU A 524 22.09 60.45 1.39
N LEU A 525 20.99 60.31 0.64
CA LEU A 525 20.41 58.99 0.35
C LEU A 525 21.30 58.15 -0.57
N THR A 526 21.30 56.84 -0.30
CA THR A 526 21.82 55.85 -1.26
C THR A 526 20.90 55.81 -2.47
N VAL A 527 21.50 55.94 -3.65
CA VAL A 527 20.77 56.02 -4.93
C VAL A 527 21.07 54.78 -5.75
N VAL A 528 20.01 54.09 -6.14
CA VAL A 528 20.07 52.94 -7.06
C VAL A 528 19.50 53.32 -8.41
N THR A 529 20.08 52.73 -9.44
CA THR A 529 19.69 52.95 -10.83
C THR A 529 19.70 51.66 -11.63
N GLU A 530 19.15 51.68 -12.84
CA GLU A 530 19.10 50.49 -13.69
C GLU A 530 20.50 50.00 -14.07
N VAL A 531 20.66 48.68 -14.06
CA VAL A 531 21.90 48.01 -14.46
C VAL A 531 21.86 47.78 -15.96
N SER A 532 22.90 48.23 -16.66
CA SER A 532 23.10 47.96 -18.08
C SER A 532 24.32 47.06 -18.31
N PRO A 533 24.35 46.30 -19.42
CA PRO A 533 25.50 45.45 -19.72
C PRO A 533 26.67 46.29 -20.23
N LYS A 534 27.90 45.91 -19.84
CA LYS A 534 29.13 46.44 -20.42
C LYS A 534 29.55 45.55 -21.59
N CYS A 535 29.26 45.97 -22.82
CA CYS A 535 29.49 45.16 -23.99
C CYS A 535 31.00 44.96 -24.21
N GLY A 536 31.39 43.77 -24.71
CA GLY A 536 32.79 43.33 -24.81
C GLY A 536 33.21 42.44 -23.65
N ASN A 537 32.90 42.82 -22.40
CA ASN A 537 33.04 41.94 -21.23
C ASN A 537 31.79 41.10 -20.97
N TYR A 538 30.63 41.58 -21.44
CA TYR A 538 29.36 40.86 -21.49
C TYR A 538 28.98 40.59 -22.96
N PRO A 539 28.52 39.37 -23.31
CA PRO A 539 28.11 39.04 -24.66
C PRO A 539 26.78 39.73 -25.00
N CYS A 540 26.86 40.94 -25.54
CA CYS A 540 25.70 41.69 -26.05
C CYS A 540 25.29 41.19 -27.44
N GLU A 541 24.86 39.93 -27.54
CA GLU A 541 24.30 39.38 -28.78
C GLU A 541 22.85 39.85 -28.97
N GLY A 542 22.38 39.96 -30.22
CA GLY A 542 20.97 40.27 -30.51
C GLY A 542 20.53 41.74 -30.36
N GLY A 543 21.46 42.70 -30.40
CA GLY A 543 21.11 44.14 -30.48
C GLY A 543 20.90 44.84 -29.13
N VAL A 544 21.34 44.23 -28.03
CA VAL A 544 21.36 44.86 -26.70
C VAL A 544 22.38 46.00 -26.68
N LYS A 545 21.94 47.21 -26.33
CA LYS A 545 22.82 48.39 -26.22
C LYS A 545 23.31 48.54 -24.77
N GLU A 546 24.46 49.19 -24.57
CA GLU A 546 24.97 49.52 -23.24
C GLU A 546 24.06 50.47 -22.44
N THR A 547 23.05 51.05 -23.09
CA THR A 547 22.00 51.87 -22.46
C THR A 547 20.74 51.08 -22.09
N THR A 548 20.71 49.77 -22.38
CA THR A 548 19.54 48.91 -22.12
C THR A 548 19.59 48.38 -20.69
N ALA A 549 18.55 48.70 -19.91
CA ALA A 549 18.37 48.12 -18.57
C ALA A 549 18.13 46.61 -18.67
N LEU A 550 18.89 45.82 -17.91
CA LEU A 550 18.73 44.37 -17.85
C LEU A 550 17.45 43.99 -17.12
N SER A 551 16.70 43.05 -17.70
CA SER A 551 15.48 42.52 -17.06
C SER A 551 15.80 41.51 -15.97
N CYS A 552 14.81 41.22 -15.14
CA CYS A 552 14.87 40.15 -14.16
C CYS A 552 13.49 39.57 -13.91
N VAL A 553 13.47 38.37 -13.36
CA VAL A 553 12.24 37.67 -12.99
C VAL A 553 12.43 36.92 -11.68
N VAL A 554 11.44 36.98 -10.80
CA VAL A 554 11.41 36.18 -9.58
C VAL A 554 10.43 35.03 -9.78
N CYS A 555 10.88 33.82 -9.47
CA CYS A 555 10.19 32.58 -9.75
C CYS A 555 10.04 31.75 -8.48
N SER A 556 8.94 31.01 -8.36
CA SER A 556 8.77 29.94 -7.36
C SER A 556 8.72 28.60 -8.05
N ILE A 557 9.26 27.55 -7.43
CA ILE A 557 9.21 26.22 -8.04
C ILE A 557 7.76 25.76 -8.09
N THR A 558 7.29 25.28 -9.25
CA THR A 558 6.05 24.50 -9.28
C THR A 558 6.43 23.07 -9.00
N LYS A 559 5.95 22.50 -7.89
CA LYS A 559 5.93 21.03 -7.75
C LYS A 559 5.34 20.48 -9.04
N LYS A 560 6.13 19.72 -9.80
CA LYS A 560 5.59 18.79 -10.78
C LYS A 560 4.94 17.71 -9.93
N SER A 561 3.64 17.87 -9.70
CA SER A 561 2.83 16.89 -9.01
C SER A 561 2.62 15.72 -9.97
N ASP A 562 3.61 14.86 -10.10
CA ASP A 562 3.44 13.58 -10.81
C ASP A 562 2.93 12.48 -9.86
N SER A 563 2.71 12.76 -8.56
CA SER A 563 1.78 12.02 -7.68
C SER A 563 1.66 12.67 -6.29
N VAL A 564 0.61 12.32 -5.56
CA VAL A 564 0.36 12.71 -4.15
C VAL A 564 1.42 12.13 -3.18
N ALA A 565 2.29 11.21 -3.64
CA ALA A 565 3.26 10.49 -2.81
C ALA A 565 4.49 11.31 -2.37
N ASP A 566 4.85 12.39 -3.07
CA ASP A 566 6.04 13.22 -2.76
C ASP A 566 5.82 14.20 -1.57
N PHE A 567 4.78 13.99 -0.76
CA PHE A 567 4.50 14.78 0.44
C PHE A 567 4.82 14.05 1.76
N LEU A 568 5.16 12.76 1.73
CA LEU A 568 5.35 11.93 2.94
C LEU A 568 6.81 11.72 3.38
N VAL A 569 7.76 12.52 2.88
CA VAL A 569 9.13 12.56 3.41
C VAL A 569 9.42 13.97 3.91
N LEU A 570 9.01 14.24 5.15
CA LEU A 570 9.67 15.14 6.11
C LEU A 570 9.18 14.83 7.52
#